data_AF-A0A7C8GTF3-F1
#
_entry.id   AF-A0A7C8GTF3-F1
#
_cell.length_a   1.000
_cell.length_b   1.000
_cell.length_c   1.000
_cell.angle_alpha   90.00
_cell.angle_beta   90.00
_cell.angle_gamma   90.00
#
_symmetry.space_group_name_H-M   'P 1'
#
loop_
_entity.id
_entity.type
_entity.pdbx_description
1 polymer ?
#
loop_
_entity_poly.entity_id
_entity_poly.type
_entity_poly.pdbx_seq_one_letter_code
_entity_poly.pdbx_strand_id
1 'polypeptide(L)'
;MKLLKTLPEDEKKGCLKIFISDDKNYRLDTRRLFSEIIREIFGNEPLSKLITDEKEIFEILSKLEKKFNLEKDKMEYIWWWRGGNSPIGKFEVSGNYLLMDYWKLRIEELYIQISPISVFDYIVFRVKGENNNTPDIRNYNWTNEFVDLDLDHHTFYDYSIREHVDDDLQFFKQPYNFILSAKFALPNLNMKGYSDSKIVIMLNKLLFNVIGYDEFNTWYNGILNGLKRQIDQFYNYLKEYPMLALNTEFGRHILENINGLGKHEITNASFYRARKLKEYIPYDEGGMWHPTAEKVAIYEGRYNHFGQSFLYLSSNEMTAFSEVIPLWHRSCSMIRIDVNQLIYVLDLRKVNFYTEDKGMNFIMLHYMLVYEGIVSRETKNEYVKPEYLVPRFIADCARLYDFDGILFSSVKGEGENLVLFEPDKLKLEQTIVTFEQPYIFYQN
;
A
#
# COMPACT_ATOMS: atom_id res chain seq x y z
N MET A 1 -41.65 0.61 -9.19
CA MET A 1 -41.39 0.77 -10.66
C MET A 1 -42.54 1.37 -11.48
N LYS A 2 -43.83 1.23 -11.09
CA LYS A 2 -44.96 1.86 -11.82
C LYS A 2 -45.26 3.33 -11.48
N LEU A 3 -44.75 3.86 -10.37
CA LEU A 3 -44.98 5.26 -9.93
C LEU A 3 -44.02 6.31 -10.53
N LEU A 4 -42.99 5.90 -11.28
CA LEU A 4 -41.99 6.82 -11.87
C LEU A 4 -42.37 7.33 -13.28
N LYS A 5 -43.48 6.87 -13.85
CA LYS A 5 -43.90 7.23 -15.22
C LYS A 5 -44.70 8.53 -15.30
N THR A 6 -45.15 9.10 -14.18
CA THR A 6 -46.07 10.24 -14.17
C THR A 6 -45.43 11.58 -13.81
N LEU A 7 -44.12 11.63 -13.53
CA LEU A 7 -43.44 12.90 -13.22
C LEU A 7 -42.99 13.63 -14.51
N PRO A 8 -43.13 14.97 -14.58
CA PRO A 8 -42.63 15.82 -15.66
C PRO A 8 -41.11 15.63 -15.90
N GLU A 9 -40.64 15.76 -17.14
CA GLU A 9 -39.21 15.57 -17.48
C GLU A 9 -38.27 16.50 -16.71
N ASP A 10 -38.77 17.66 -16.29
CA ASP A 10 -37.99 18.70 -15.62
C ASP A 10 -37.72 18.32 -14.15
N GLU A 11 -38.65 17.58 -13.51
CA GLU A 11 -38.47 17.03 -12.15
C GLU A 11 -37.64 15.75 -12.15
N LYS A 12 -37.67 14.97 -13.24
CA LYS A 12 -36.77 13.82 -13.42
C LYS A 12 -35.30 14.23 -13.50
N LYS A 13 -35.01 15.43 -14.03
CA LYS A 13 -33.64 15.99 -14.09
C LYS A 13 -33.16 16.58 -12.76
N GLY A 14 -34.08 16.93 -11.85
CA GLY A 14 -33.77 17.43 -10.51
C GLY A 14 -33.52 16.34 -9.47
N CYS A 15 -34.24 15.22 -9.53
CA CYS A 15 -34.12 14.12 -8.55
C CYS A 15 -33.06 13.06 -8.89
N LEU A 16 -32.52 13.03 -10.12
CA LEU A 16 -31.43 12.10 -10.49
C LEU A 16 -30.02 12.68 -10.36
N LYS A 17 -29.87 13.93 -9.94
CA LYS A 17 -28.57 14.63 -9.89
C LYS A 17 -27.81 14.51 -8.56
N ILE A 18 -28.28 13.69 -7.61
CA ILE A 18 -27.64 13.54 -6.28
C ILE A 18 -26.94 12.19 -6.06
N PHE A 19 -27.07 11.17 -6.92
CA PHE A 19 -26.44 9.86 -6.67
C PHE A 19 -25.67 9.25 -7.85
N ILE A 20 -25.02 10.11 -8.64
CA ILE A 20 -23.91 9.66 -9.48
C ILE A 20 -22.82 10.73 -9.40
N SER A 21 -22.21 10.91 -8.23
CA SER A 21 -20.80 11.24 -8.24
C SER A 21 -20.09 10.09 -8.95
N ASP A 22 -19.04 10.38 -9.74
CA ASP A 22 -18.23 9.36 -10.40
C ASP A 22 -17.96 8.19 -9.42
N ASP A 23 -18.55 7.02 -9.69
CA ASP A 23 -18.51 5.83 -8.83
C ASP A 23 -17.08 5.48 -8.39
N LYS A 24 -16.07 5.86 -9.20
CA LYS A 24 -14.66 5.74 -8.86
C LYS A 24 -14.19 6.70 -7.74
N ASN A 25 -14.57 7.97 -7.79
CA ASN A 25 -14.18 8.96 -6.78
C ASN A 25 -14.85 8.65 -5.45
N TYR A 26 -16.14 8.31 -5.48
CA TYR A 26 -16.89 7.87 -4.30
C TYR A 26 -16.23 6.67 -3.60
N ARG A 27 -15.76 5.67 -4.37
CA ARG A 27 -15.05 4.50 -3.85
C ARG A 27 -13.72 4.84 -3.19
N LEU A 28 -12.99 5.78 -3.77
CA LEU A 28 -11.70 6.28 -3.30
C LEU A 28 -11.86 7.01 -1.98
N ASP A 29 -12.77 8.00 -1.94
CA ASP A 29 -12.96 8.87 -0.79
C ASP A 29 -13.43 8.07 0.43
N THR A 30 -14.24 7.04 0.20
CA THR A 30 -14.69 6.11 1.24
C THR A 30 -13.52 5.40 1.91
N ARG A 31 -12.61 4.84 1.11
CA ARG A 31 -11.49 4.05 1.60
C ARG A 31 -10.42 4.90 2.27
N ARG A 32 -10.16 6.09 1.72
CA ARG A 32 -9.33 7.12 2.34
C ARG A 32 -9.84 7.48 3.71
N LEU A 33 -11.13 7.81 3.84
CA LEU A 33 -11.69 8.25 5.11
C LEU A 33 -11.50 7.23 6.24
N PHE A 34 -11.87 5.97 5.98
CA PHE A 34 -11.71 4.93 7.00
C PHE A 34 -10.23 4.84 7.44
N SER A 35 -9.33 4.74 6.47
CA SER A 35 -7.90 4.56 6.72
C SER A 35 -7.28 5.78 7.40
N GLU A 36 -7.66 6.99 7.01
CA GLU A 36 -7.26 8.24 7.66
C GLU A 36 -7.65 8.25 9.13
N ILE A 37 -8.93 7.95 9.44
CA ILE A 37 -9.42 7.93 10.83
C ILE A 37 -8.67 6.90 11.67
N ILE A 38 -8.48 5.69 11.16
CA ILE A 38 -7.76 4.65 11.87
C ILE A 38 -6.28 5.06 12.07
N ARG A 39 -5.61 5.56 11.05
CA ARG A 39 -4.18 5.94 11.12
C ARG A 39 -3.91 7.15 11.99
N GLU A 40 -4.85 8.08 12.13
CA GLU A 40 -4.75 9.17 13.11
C GLU A 40 -4.72 8.67 14.56
N ILE A 41 -5.29 7.50 14.83
CA ILE A 41 -5.36 6.89 16.17
C ILE A 41 -4.15 5.98 16.41
N PHE A 42 -3.79 5.16 15.42
CA PHE A 42 -2.81 4.08 15.57
C PHE A 42 -1.44 4.37 14.93
N GLY A 43 -1.32 5.44 14.16
CA GLY A 43 -0.12 5.78 13.40
C GLY A 43 -0.16 5.26 11.96
N ASN A 44 0.82 5.72 11.17
CA ASN A 44 0.94 5.36 9.75
C ASN A 44 1.74 4.08 9.51
N GLU A 45 2.49 3.63 10.50
CA GLU A 45 3.35 2.46 10.38
C GLU A 45 2.51 1.16 10.38
N PRO A 46 2.86 0.19 9.53
CA PRO A 46 2.19 -1.11 9.52
C PRO A 46 2.23 -1.79 10.89
N LEU A 47 1.09 -2.33 11.30
CA LEU A 47 0.83 -2.74 12.67
C LEU A 47 -0.21 -3.87 12.69
N SER A 48 0.01 -4.85 13.56
CA SER A 48 -0.99 -5.83 13.99
C SER A 48 -1.04 -5.80 15.51
N LYS A 49 -2.20 -5.48 16.10
CA LYS A 49 -2.32 -5.33 17.56
C LYS A 49 -3.61 -5.93 18.08
N LEU A 50 -3.50 -6.87 19.02
CA LEU A 50 -4.61 -7.37 19.83
C LEU A 50 -4.67 -6.59 21.15
N ILE A 51 -5.88 -6.18 21.53
CA ILE A 51 -6.16 -5.42 22.75
C ILE A 51 -7.29 -6.12 23.49
N THR A 52 -7.03 -6.47 24.75
CA THR A 52 -7.96 -7.18 25.63
C THR A 52 -8.20 -6.46 26.96
N ASP A 53 -7.44 -5.39 27.24
CA ASP A 53 -7.64 -4.58 28.44
C ASP A 53 -8.89 -3.69 28.25
N GLU A 54 -9.87 -3.82 29.15
CA GLU A 54 -11.17 -3.15 29.03
C GLU A 54 -11.03 -1.62 29.03
N LYS A 55 -10.06 -1.07 29.78
CA LYS A 55 -9.80 0.37 29.82
C LYS A 55 -9.18 0.86 28.51
N GLU A 56 -8.18 0.15 27.98
CA GLU A 56 -7.57 0.47 26.70
C GLU A 56 -8.58 0.36 25.54
N ILE A 57 -9.44 -0.67 25.54
CA ILE A 57 -10.55 -0.81 24.59
C ILE A 57 -11.46 0.42 24.66
N PHE A 58 -11.93 0.79 25.85
CA PHE A 58 -12.80 1.96 26.02
C PHE A 58 -12.14 3.25 25.51
N GLU A 59 -10.87 3.50 25.86
CA GLU A 59 -10.12 4.66 25.39
C GLU A 59 -10.03 4.73 23.86
N ILE A 60 -9.82 3.57 23.20
CA ILE A 60 -9.77 3.50 21.73
C ILE A 60 -11.14 3.72 21.11
N LEU A 61 -12.19 3.11 21.65
CA LEU A 61 -13.56 3.29 21.16
C LEU A 61 -13.98 4.76 21.29
N SER A 62 -13.65 5.44 22.40
CA SER A 62 -13.95 6.87 22.57
C SER A 62 -13.17 7.75 21.57
N LYS A 63 -11.93 7.37 21.22
CA LYS A 63 -11.19 8.07 20.16
C LYS A 63 -11.85 7.87 18.79
N LEU A 64 -12.28 6.64 18.48
CA LEU A 64 -13.00 6.31 17.24
C LEU A 64 -14.32 7.06 17.14
N GLU A 65 -15.14 7.04 18.20
CA GLU A 65 -16.39 7.81 18.29
C GLU A 65 -16.16 9.29 18.02
N LYS A 66 -15.17 9.90 18.68
CA LYS A 66 -14.86 11.32 18.46
C LYS A 66 -14.52 11.61 17.00
N LYS A 67 -13.74 10.74 16.35
CA LYS A 67 -13.36 10.90 14.94
C LYS A 67 -14.55 10.68 14.00
N PHE A 68 -15.32 9.62 14.22
CA PHE A 68 -16.53 9.32 13.46
C PHE A 68 -17.59 10.42 13.57
N ASN A 69 -17.76 11.02 14.75
CA ASN A 69 -18.69 12.13 14.94
C ASN A 69 -18.24 13.43 14.25
N LEU A 70 -16.94 13.65 14.07
CA LEU A 70 -16.42 14.78 13.28
C LEU A 70 -16.70 14.59 11.78
N GLU A 71 -16.78 13.34 11.34
CA GLU A 71 -16.98 12.94 9.94
C GLU A 71 -18.38 12.36 9.71
N LYS A 72 -19.39 12.80 10.48
CA LYS A 72 -20.73 12.21 10.52
C LYS A 72 -21.39 12.11 9.14
N ASP A 73 -21.23 13.13 8.31
CA ASP A 73 -21.80 13.17 6.95
C ASP A 73 -21.14 12.17 5.99
N LYS A 74 -20.03 11.56 6.41
CA LYS A 74 -19.26 10.58 5.66
C LYS A 74 -19.25 9.20 6.32
N MET A 75 -19.97 9.03 7.43
CA MET A 75 -20.08 7.73 8.11
C MET A 75 -20.70 6.64 7.23
N GLU A 76 -21.49 7.04 6.23
CA GLU A 76 -22.01 6.12 5.21
C GLU A 76 -20.93 5.42 4.35
N TYR A 77 -19.67 5.84 4.49
CA TYR A 77 -18.52 5.23 3.84
C TYR A 77 -17.87 4.13 4.68
N ILE A 78 -18.16 4.07 5.96
CA ILE A 78 -17.56 3.12 6.90
C ILE A 78 -18.54 1.99 7.15
N TRP A 79 -18.10 0.76 6.87
CA TRP A 79 -18.98 -0.40 6.85
C TRP A 79 -18.46 -1.43 7.82
N TRP A 80 -19.40 -1.98 8.57
CA TRP A 80 -19.15 -3.22 9.29
C TRP A 80 -19.64 -4.38 8.43
N TRP A 81 -18.99 -5.53 8.57
CA TRP A 81 -19.25 -6.71 7.76
C TRP A 81 -19.57 -7.90 8.62
N ARG A 82 -20.80 -8.41 8.46
CA ARG A 82 -21.18 -9.81 8.76
C ARG A 82 -22.53 -10.20 8.14
N GLY A 83 -22.52 -10.61 6.88
CA GLY A 83 -23.71 -11.15 6.18
C GLY A 83 -24.69 -10.09 5.65
N GLY A 84 -24.44 -8.82 5.95
CA GLY A 84 -25.03 -7.66 5.31
C GLY A 84 -23.95 -6.57 5.19
N ASN A 85 -23.93 -5.88 4.07
CA ASN A 85 -23.13 -4.69 3.87
C ASN A 85 -24.07 -3.55 4.33
N SER A 86 -23.82 -2.94 5.50
CA SER A 86 -24.55 -1.75 5.94
C SER A 86 -23.61 -0.64 6.40
N PRO A 87 -23.87 0.63 6.00
CA PRO A 87 -23.13 1.77 6.53
C PRO A 87 -23.40 1.91 8.02
N ILE A 88 -22.42 2.45 8.75
CA ILE A 88 -22.65 2.87 10.13
C ILE A 88 -23.40 4.21 10.12
N GLY A 89 -24.59 4.24 10.70
CA GLY A 89 -25.36 5.46 10.96
C GLY A 89 -25.10 6.06 12.34
N LYS A 90 -24.75 5.23 13.33
CA LYS A 90 -24.46 5.64 14.71
C LYS A 90 -23.26 4.88 15.27
N PHE A 91 -22.34 5.58 15.93
CA PHE A 91 -21.21 5.02 16.67
C PHE A 91 -20.98 5.86 17.93
N GLU A 92 -21.48 5.39 19.08
CA GLU A 92 -21.46 6.12 20.35
C GLU A 92 -20.94 5.20 21.47
N VAL A 93 -20.08 5.71 22.35
CA VAL A 93 -19.59 4.94 23.50
C VAL A 93 -20.35 5.38 24.75
N SER A 94 -21.01 4.43 25.43
CA SER A 94 -21.82 4.70 26.61
C SER A 94 -21.57 3.65 27.69
N GLY A 95 -20.93 4.07 28.79
CA GLY A 95 -20.45 3.13 29.82
C GLY A 95 -19.50 2.10 29.21
N ASN A 96 -19.70 0.81 29.49
CA ASN A 96 -18.83 -0.25 28.92
C ASN A 96 -19.37 -0.81 27.59
N TYR A 97 -20.18 -0.02 26.88
CA TYR A 97 -20.83 -0.44 25.63
C TYR A 97 -20.49 0.50 24.48
N LEU A 98 -20.35 -0.11 23.31
CA LEU A 98 -20.43 0.57 22.02
C LEU A 98 -21.88 0.47 21.53
N LEU A 99 -22.53 1.60 21.33
CA LEU A 99 -23.81 1.73 20.66
C LEU A 99 -23.54 1.95 19.17
N MET A 100 -23.72 0.90 18.37
CA MET A 100 -23.51 0.93 16.92
C MET A 100 -24.83 0.67 16.22
N ASP A 101 -25.39 1.69 15.56
CA ASP A 101 -26.75 1.67 14.99
C ASP A 101 -27.80 1.23 16.02
N TYR A 102 -28.44 0.09 15.77
CA TYR A 102 -29.45 -0.52 16.63
C TYR A 102 -28.85 -1.51 17.64
N TRP A 103 -27.52 -1.53 17.80
CA TRP A 103 -26.84 -2.52 18.61
C TRP A 103 -26.15 -1.94 19.83
N LYS A 104 -26.33 -2.61 20.96
CA LYS A 104 -25.58 -2.42 22.19
C LYS A 104 -24.55 -3.54 22.31
N LEU A 105 -23.29 -3.18 22.15
CA LEU A 105 -22.18 -4.12 22.00
C LEU A 105 -21.23 -4.00 23.18
N ARG A 106 -20.98 -5.11 23.87
CA ARG A 106 -19.92 -5.20 24.87
C ARG A 106 -18.67 -5.79 24.22
N ILE A 107 -17.66 -4.97 23.98
CA ILE A 107 -16.45 -5.40 23.29
C ILE A 107 -15.48 -6.06 24.28
N GLU A 108 -15.09 -7.30 23.99
CA GLU A 108 -14.14 -8.10 24.76
C GLU A 108 -12.73 -8.00 24.21
N GLU A 109 -12.59 -8.01 22.88
CA GLU A 109 -11.29 -7.92 22.21
C GLU A 109 -11.39 -6.98 21.00
N LEU A 110 -10.33 -6.20 20.78
CA LEU A 110 -10.09 -5.43 19.55
C LEU A 110 -8.82 -5.92 18.88
N TYR A 111 -8.92 -6.33 17.63
CA TYR A 111 -7.76 -6.61 16.80
C TYR A 111 -7.66 -5.57 15.68
N ILE A 112 -6.56 -4.84 15.64
CA ILE A 112 -6.30 -3.76 14.68
C ILE A 112 -5.24 -4.20 13.69
N GLN A 113 -5.52 -3.99 12.41
CA GLN A 113 -4.55 -4.13 11.32
C GLN A 113 -4.38 -2.81 10.59
N ILE A 114 -3.14 -2.28 10.62
CA ILE A 114 -2.67 -1.23 9.71
C ILE A 114 -1.78 -1.91 8.68
N SER A 115 -2.22 -1.90 7.43
CA SER A 115 -1.47 -2.43 6.30
C SER A 115 -0.56 -1.34 5.71
N PRO A 116 0.49 -1.69 4.95
CA PRO A 116 1.17 -0.70 4.12
C PRO A 116 0.25 -0.07 3.06
N ILE A 117 -0.82 -0.77 2.67
CA ILE A 117 -1.83 -0.31 1.73
C ILE A 117 -3.16 -0.10 2.47
N SER A 118 -3.60 1.15 2.56
CA SER A 118 -4.79 1.62 3.29
C SER A 118 -6.05 0.79 3.11
N VAL A 119 -6.37 0.34 1.89
CA VAL A 119 -7.59 -0.46 1.64
C VAL A 119 -7.59 -1.83 2.34
N PHE A 120 -6.45 -2.27 2.88
CA PHE A 120 -6.35 -3.49 3.69
C PHE A 120 -6.34 -3.18 5.20
N ASP A 121 -6.55 -1.93 5.61
CA ASP A 121 -6.74 -1.60 7.02
C ASP A 121 -8.09 -2.16 7.50
N TYR A 122 -8.12 -2.69 8.72
CA TYR A 122 -9.36 -3.15 9.34
C TYR A 122 -9.26 -3.24 10.86
N ILE A 123 -10.43 -3.29 11.51
CA ILE A 123 -10.56 -3.63 12.92
C ILE A 123 -11.53 -4.80 13.07
N VAL A 124 -11.13 -5.85 13.77
CA VAL A 124 -12.03 -6.92 14.21
C VAL A 124 -12.44 -6.65 15.65
N PHE A 125 -13.74 -6.68 15.90
CA PHE A 125 -14.35 -6.56 17.21
C PHE A 125 -14.84 -7.94 17.64
N ARG A 126 -14.42 -8.40 18.81
CA ARG A 126 -15.02 -9.55 19.49
C ARG A 126 -16.00 -9.04 20.54
N VAL A 127 -17.27 -9.37 20.35
CA VAL A 127 -18.37 -9.02 21.23
C VAL A 127 -18.58 -10.14 22.23
N LYS A 128 -18.66 -9.74 23.50
CA LYS A 128 -19.10 -10.60 24.59
C LYS A 128 -20.62 -10.77 24.53
N GLY A 129 -21.09 -12.01 24.60
CA GLY A 129 -22.52 -12.26 24.77
C GLY A 129 -22.97 -11.96 26.20
N GLU A 130 -24.15 -11.36 26.35
CA GLU A 130 -24.72 -11.02 27.67
C GLU A 130 -25.19 -12.26 28.44
N ASN A 131 -25.70 -13.28 27.75
CA ASN A 131 -26.21 -14.50 28.39
C ASN A 131 -25.14 -15.59 28.45
N ASN A 132 -24.24 -15.62 27.47
CA ASN A 132 -23.11 -16.54 27.41
C ASN A 132 -21.90 -15.85 26.79
N ASN A 133 -20.74 -16.00 27.42
CA ASN A 133 -19.48 -15.44 26.95
C ASN A 133 -18.62 -16.45 26.17
N THR A 134 -18.99 -17.72 26.15
CA THR A 134 -18.25 -18.78 25.46
C THR A 134 -19.01 -19.21 24.21
N PRO A 135 -18.42 -19.08 23.00
CA PRO A 135 -19.10 -19.44 21.77
C PRO A 135 -19.31 -20.96 21.71
N ASP A 136 -20.56 -21.38 21.58
CA ASP A 136 -20.97 -22.78 21.41
C ASP A 136 -21.85 -22.89 20.18
N ILE A 137 -21.44 -23.74 19.24
CA ILE A 137 -22.10 -23.92 17.94
C ILE A 137 -23.60 -24.23 18.05
N ARG A 138 -24.06 -24.81 19.17
CA ARG A 138 -25.46 -25.16 19.43
C ARG A 138 -26.34 -23.95 19.72
N ASN A 139 -25.75 -22.81 20.05
CA ASN A 139 -26.46 -21.58 20.41
C ASN A 139 -26.76 -20.67 19.21
N TYR A 140 -26.39 -21.08 18.00
CA TYR A 140 -26.53 -20.28 16.78
C TYR A 140 -27.46 -20.98 15.80
N ASN A 141 -28.32 -20.22 15.11
CA ASN A 141 -29.16 -20.75 14.03
C ASN A 141 -28.40 -20.69 12.69
N TRP A 142 -27.97 -21.83 12.18
CA TRP A 142 -27.14 -21.93 10.98
C TRP A 142 -27.97 -21.80 9.70
N THR A 143 -27.39 -21.25 8.64
CA THR A 143 -28.08 -20.95 7.37
C THR A 143 -28.54 -22.19 6.59
N ASN A 144 -28.23 -23.39 7.09
CA ASN A 144 -28.79 -24.67 6.63
C ASN A 144 -28.84 -25.68 7.79
N GLU A 145 -29.96 -26.39 7.95
CA GLU A 145 -30.13 -27.48 8.94
C GLU A 145 -29.41 -28.76 8.47
N PHE A 146 -28.09 -28.84 8.63
CA PHE A 146 -27.33 -30.05 8.35
C PHE A 146 -27.00 -30.84 9.62
N VAL A 147 -26.88 -32.16 9.45
CA VAL A 147 -26.55 -33.13 10.52
C VAL A 147 -25.14 -32.88 11.07
N ASP A 148 -24.21 -32.44 10.20
CA ASP A 148 -22.83 -32.11 10.57
C ASP A 148 -22.52 -30.64 10.22
N LEU A 149 -22.16 -29.86 11.24
CA LEU A 149 -21.76 -28.46 11.06
C LEU A 149 -20.35 -28.38 10.45
N ASP A 150 -20.25 -27.72 9.31
CA ASP A 150 -18.98 -27.42 8.65
C ASP A 150 -18.69 -25.90 8.66
N LEU A 151 -17.71 -25.49 9.46
CA LEU A 151 -17.28 -24.09 9.56
C LEU A 151 -16.52 -23.57 8.34
N ASP A 152 -16.21 -24.41 7.34
CA ASP A 152 -15.68 -23.98 6.05
C ASP A 152 -16.76 -23.52 5.06
N HIS A 153 -18.02 -23.92 5.29
CA HIS A 153 -19.10 -23.72 4.33
C HIS A 153 -20.35 -23.07 4.92
N HIS A 154 -20.58 -23.21 6.23
CA HIS A 154 -21.79 -22.74 6.88
C HIS A 154 -21.62 -21.36 7.54
N THR A 155 -22.67 -20.55 7.39
CA THR A 155 -22.85 -19.27 8.09
C THR A 155 -24.05 -19.38 9.03
N PHE A 156 -24.31 -18.36 9.84
CA PHE A 156 -25.47 -18.37 10.73
C PHE A 156 -26.21 -17.04 10.72
N TYR A 157 -27.48 -17.10 11.10
CA TYR A 157 -28.39 -15.96 11.19
C TYR A 157 -28.15 -15.18 12.48
N ASP A 158 -27.69 -13.94 12.34
CA ASP A 158 -27.36 -13.06 13.45
C ASP A 158 -28.55 -12.67 14.34
N TYR A 159 -29.74 -12.47 13.75
CA TYR A 159 -30.96 -12.14 14.50
C TYR A 159 -31.35 -13.22 15.51
N SER A 160 -30.93 -14.47 15.32
CA SER A 160 -31.24 -15.57 16.24
C SER A 160 -30.54 -15.46 17.60
N ILE A 161 -29.44 -14.71 17.64
CA ILE A 161 -28.62 -14.52 18.85
C ILE A 161 -28.77 -13.11 19.43
N ARG A 162 -29.70 -12.31 18.92
CA ARG A 162 -30.02 -10.98 19.44
C ARG A 162 -31.25 -11.01 20.34
N GLU A 163 -31.32 -10.05 21.25
CA GLU A 163 -32.50 -9.76 22.05
C GLU A 163 -32.71 -8.26 22.14
N HIS A 164 -33.97 -7.83 22.21
CA HIS A 164 -34.32 -6.43 22.36
C HIS A 164 -34.11 -5.97 23.80
N VAL A 165 -33.38 -4.87 23.96
CA VAL A 165 -33.41 -4.06 25.19
C VAL A 165 -34.70 -3.25 25.22
N ASP A 166 -35.04 -2.65 24.08
CA ASP A 166 -36.26 -1.89 23.81
C ASP A 166 -36.59 -1.95 22.30
N ASP A 167 -37.53 -1.12 21.85
CA ASP A 167 -38.00 -1.11 20.46
C ASP A 167 -36.89 -0.74 19.45
N ASP A 168 -35.86 0.00 19.87
CA ASP A 168 -34.83 0.56 19.00
C ASP A 168 -33.45 -0.09 19.20
N LEU A 169 -33.22 -0.79 20.33
CA LEU A 169 -31.90 -1.29 20.71
C LEU A 169 -31.89 -2.79 20.98
N GLN A 170 -30.93 -3.49 20.37
CA GLN A 170 -30.70 -4.92 20.53
C GLN A 170 -29.32 -5.19 21.14
N PHE A 171 -29.20 -6.25 21.95
CA PHE A 171 -27.92 -6.77 22.42
C PHE A 171 -27.69 -8.19 21.91
N PHE A 172 -26.45 -8.66 21.95
CA PHE A 172 -26.09 -10.02 21.59
C PHE A 172 -26.09 -10.93 22.83
N LYS A 173 -26.91 -11.97 22.81
CA LYS A 173 -26.94 -12.98 23.87
C LYS A 173 -25.70 -13.86 23.89
N GLN A 174 -25.12 -14.09 22.72
CA GLN A 174 -24.02 -15.00 22.46
C GLN A 174 -22.82 -14.21 21.91
N PRO A 175 -21.58 -14.74 22.02
CA PRO A 175 -20.41 -14.05 21.50
C PRO A 175 -20.48 -13.88 19.98
N TYR A 176 -19.84 -12.82 19.48
CA TYR A 176 -19.97 -12.44 18.08
C TYR A 176 -18.74 -11.67 17.59
N ASN A 177 -18.21 -11.98 16.42
CA ASN A 177 -17.16 -11.17 15.76
C ASN A 177 -17.75 -10.29 14.66
N PHE A 178 -17.26 -9.07 14.49
CA PHE A 178 -17.50 -8.30 13.27
C PHE A 178 -16.22 -7.58 12.85
N ILE A 179 -16.11 -7.29 11.55
CA ILE A 179 -14.99 -6.54 11.00
C ILE A 179 -15.48 -5.19 10.51
N LEU A 180 -14.73 -4.15 10.86
CA LEU A 180 -14.90 -2.78 10.41
C LEU A 180 -13.82 -2.48 9.37
N SER A 181 -14.25 -2.04 8.19
CA SER A 181 -13.36 -1.65 7.09
C SER A 181 -14.08 -0.66 6.17
N ALA A 182 -13.41 -0.19 5.13
CA ALA A 182 -14.04 0.64 4.11
C ALA A 182 -15.14 -0.13 3.35
N LYS A 183 -16.21 0.55 2.93
CA LYS A 183 -17.30 -0.02 2.08
C LYS A 183 -16.78 -0.88 0.94
N PHE A 184 -15.72 -0.41 0.29
CA PHE A 184 -15.17 -1.02 -0.92
C PHE A 184 -13.90 -1.84 -0.63
N ALA A 185 -13.85 -2.51 0.52
CA ALA A 185 -12.83 -3.50 0.86
C ALA A 185 -12.84 -4.70 -0.13
N LEU A 186 -12.01 -5.71 0.16
CA LEU A 186 -11.69 -6.82 -0.75
C LEU A 186 -12.86 -7.51 -1.48
N PRO A 187 -14.02 -7.77 -0.85
CA PRO A 187 -15.16 -8.38 -1.55
C PRO A 187 -15.69 -7.53 -2.70
N ASN A 188 -15.69 -6.20 -2.53
CA ASN A 188 -16.21 -5.25 -3.52
C ASN A 188 -15.17 -4.85 -4.58
N LEU A 189 -13.92 -5.32 -4.43
CA LEU A 189 -12.89 -5.24 -5.47
C LEU A 189 -13.05 -6.33 -6.55
N ASN A 190 -14.08 -7.19 -6.48
CA ASN A 190 -14.24 -8.38 -7.31
C ASN A 190 -12.97 -9.26 -7.31
N MET A 191 -12.22 -9.23 -6.22
CA MET A 191 -10.97 -9.94 -6.11
C MET A 191 -11.24 -11.42 -5.91
N LYS A 192 -10.71 -12.24 -6.81
CA LYS A 192 -10.89 -13.69 -6.80
C LYS A 192 -10.48 -14.25 -5.43
N GLY A 193 -11.43 -14.85 -4.73
CA GLY A 193 -11.19 -15.40 -3.40
C GLY A 193 -11.90 -14.66 -2.26
N TYR A 194 -12.43 -13.46 -2.49
CA TYR A 194 -13.17 -12.68 -1.50
C TYR A 194 -14.65 -12.61 -1.85
N SER A 195 -15.49 -12.76 -0.84
CA SER A 195 -16.94 -12.56 -0.89
C SER A 195 -17.42 -12.31 0.53
N ASP A 196 -18.57 -11.68 0.69
CA ASP A 196 -19.23 -11.45 1.98
C ASP A 196 -19.34 -12.76 2.76
N SER A 197 -19.80 -13.83 2.11
CA SER A 197 -19.91 -15.16 2.72
C SER A 197 -18.56 -15.68 3.23
N LYS A 198 -17.47 -15.46 2.49
CA LYS A 198 -16.14 -15.90 2.93
C LYS A 198 -15.61 -15.10 4.11
N ILE A 199 -15.84 -13.79 4.17
CA ILE A 199 -15.52 -13.00 5.37
C ILE A 199 -16.31 -13.54 6.56
N VAL A 200 -17.61 -13.80 6.40
CA VAL A 200 -18.45 -14.36 7.46
C VAL A 200 -17.91 -15.72 7.93
N ILE A 201 -17.54 -16.60 7.01
CA ILE A 201 -16.93 -17.90 7.32
C ILE A 201 -15.65 -17.72 8.14
N MET A 202 -14.76 -16.81 7.74
CA MET A 202 -13.52 -16.57 8.47
C MET A 202 -13.74 -15.93 9.83
N LEU A 203 -14.72 -15.02 9.95
CA LEU A 203 -15.13 -14.47 11.25
C LEU A 203 -15.74 -15.53 12.16
N ASN A 204 -16.49 -16.50 11.61
CA ASN A 204 -17.03 -17.63 12.36
C ASN A 204 -15.89 -18.53 12.85
N LYS A 205 -14.95 -18.90 11.98
CA LYS A 205 -13.77 -19.67 12.36
C LYS A 205 -12.98 -18.99 13.47
N LEU A 206 -12.79 -17.68 13.37
CA LEU A 206 -12.14 -16.87 14.40
C LEU A 206 -12.96 -16.86 15.71
N LEU A 207 -14.29 -16.74 15.62
CA LEU A 207 -15.19 -16.74 16.78
C LEU A 207 -15.10 -18.05 17.56
N PHE A 208 -15.10 -19.18 16.85
CA PHE A 208 -15.00 -20.52 17.43
C PHE A 208 -13.55 -20.99 17.67
N ASN A 209 -12.57 -20.07 17.59
CA ASN A 209 -11.14 -20.36 17.79
C ASN A 209 -10.60 -21.51 16.92
N VAL A 210 -11.19 -21.73 15.74
CA VAL A 210 -10.67 -22.66 14.72
C VAL A 210 -9.42 -22.07 14.06
N ILE A 211 -9.37 -20.73 13.97
CA ILE A 211 -8.21 -19.99 13.51
C ILE A 211 -7.86 -18.87 14.49
N GLY A 212 -6.60 -18.46 14.50
CA GLY A 212 -6.12 -17.27 15.22
C GLY A 212 -6.19 -15.99 14.38
N TYR A 213 -5.90 -14.84 15.02
CA TYR A 213 -5.82 -13.55 14.33
C TYR A 213 -4.73 -13.51 13.25
N ASP A 214 -3.59 -14.17 13.47
CA ASP A 214 -2.50 -14.23 12.48
C ASP A 214 -2.91 -14.99 11.21
N GLU A 215 -3.65 -16.08 11.36
CA GLU A 215 -4.21 -16.85 10.25
C GLU A 215 -5.30 -16.07 9.53
N PHE A 216 -6.19 -15.41 10.27
CA PHE A 216 -7.17 -14.49 9.71
C PHE A 216 -6.50 -13.37 8.90
N ASN A 217 -5.43 -12.76 9.44
CA ASN A 217 -4.69 -11.70 8.78
C ASN A 217 -3.94 -12.20 7.54
N THR A 218 -3.37 -13.40 7.60
CA THR A 218 -2.70 -14.05 6.46
C THR A 218 -3.70 -14.33 5.33
N TRP A 219 -4.90 -14.78 5.67
CA TRP A 219 -5.99 -14.96 4.71
C TRP A 219 -6.48 -13.62 4.16
N TYR A 220 -6.73 -12.63 5.02
CA TYR A 220 -7.20 -11.31 4.63
C TYR A 220 -6.22 -10.62 3.69
N ASN A 221 -4.91 -10.78 3.92
CA ASN A 221 -3.84 -10.29 3.05
C ASN A 221 -3.42 -11.29 1.95
N GLY A 222 -4.23 -12.34 1.69
CA GLY A 222 -3.92 -13.41 0.75
C GLY A 222 -3.58 -12.94 -0.67
N ILE A 223 -4.11 -11.79 -1.09
CA ILE A 223 -3.79 -11.17 -2.38
C ILE A 223 -2.34 -10.66 -2.40
N LEU A 224 -1.92 -9.95 -1.36
CA LEU A 224 -0.55 -9.47 -1.24
C LEU A 224 0.43 -10.65 -1.19
N ASN A 225 0.05 -11.71 -0.47
CA ASN A 225 0.80 -12.97 -0.45
C ASN A 225 0.82 -13.67 -1.82
N GLY A 226 -0.27 -13.60 -2.58
CA GLY A 226 -0.36 -14.10 -3.96
C GLY A 226 0.59 -13.38 -4.89
N LEU A 227 0.58 -12.04 -4.86
CA LEU A 227 1.51 -11.22 -5.65
C LEU A 227 2.97 -11.45 -5.25
N LYS A 228 3.25 -11.59 -3.94
CA LYS A 228 4.59 -11.90 -3.45
C LYS A 228 5.13 -13.19 -4.05
N ARG A 229 4.29 -14.23 -4.16
CA ARG A 229 4.67 -15.47 -4.84
C ARG A 229 4.93 -15.26 -6.34
N GLN A 230 4.11 -14.46 -7.02
CA GLN A 230 4.31 -14.16 -8.45
C GLN A 230 5.62 -13.41 -8.70
N ILE A 231 5.97 -12.43 -7.86
CA ILE A 231 7.23 -11.70 -8.00
C ILE A 231 8.45 -12.57 -7.68
N ASP A 232 8.37 -13.46 -6.69
CA ASP A 232 9.44 -14.41 -6.39
C ASP A 232 9.63 -15.42 -7.54
N GLN A 233 8.54 -15.92 -8.14
CA GLN A 233 8.58 -16.76 -9.33
C GLN A 233 9.19 -16.01 -10.53
N PHE A 234 8.77 -14.77 -10.76
CA PHE A 234 9.33 -13.92 -11.80
C PHE A 234 10.83 -13.70 -11.60
N TYR A 235 11.24 -13.35 -10.39
CA TYR A 235 12.64 -13.17 -10.03
C TYR A 235 13.47 -14.44 -10.27
N ASN A 236 12.96 -15.61 -9.87
CA ASN A 236 13.64 -16.88 -10.12
C ASN A 236 13.71 -17.21 -11.61
N TYR A 237 12.66 -16.91 -12.38
CA TYR A 237 12.68 -17.05 -13.84
C TYR A 237 13.75 -16.16 -14.47
N LEU A 238 13.89 -14.90 -14.04
CA LEU A 238 14.92 -13.98 -14.57
C LEU A 238 16.34 -14.42 -14.23
N LYS A 239 16.57 -15.20 -13.18
CA LYS A 239 17.91 -15.76 -12.90
C LYS A 239 18.36 -16.71 -13.99
N GLU A 240 17.43 -17.48 -14.55
CA GLU A 240 17.73 -18.44 -15.63
C GLU A 240 17.60 -17.80 -17.01
N TYR A 241 16.64 -16.88 -17.19
CA TYR A 241 16.34 -16.25 -18.46
C TYR A 241 16.24 -14.71 -18.35
N PRO A 242 17.35 -13.99 -18.07
CA PRO A 242 17.34 -12.55 -17.80
C PRO A 242 16.66 -11.69 -18.88
N MET A 243 16.79 -12.11 -20.15
CA MET A 243 16.29 -11.36 -21.31
C MET A 243 14.84 -11.73 -21.69
N LEU A 244 14.22 -12.70 -21.03
CA LEU A 244 12.92 -13.25 -21.41
C LEU A 244 11.80 -12.87 -20.43
N ALA A 245 11.94 -11.74 -19.72
CA ALA A 245 11.00 -11.27 -18.71
C ALA A 245 9.53 -11.32 -19.17
N LEU A 246 9.27 -10.88 -20.41
CA LEU A 246 7.93 -10.79 -21.01
C LEU A 246 7.29 -12.16 -21.34
N ASN A 247 8.03 -13.27 -21.24
CA ASN A 247 7.44 -14.60 -21.34
C ASN A 247 6.59 -14.95 -20.12
N THR A 248 6.83 -14.29 -18.98
CA THR A 248 6.04 -14.48 -17.76
C THR A 248 4.81 -13.57 -17.76
N GLU A 249 3.73 -14.01 -17.11
CA GLU A 249 2.54 -13.18 -16.91
C GLU A 249 2.86 -11.93 -16.08
N PHE A 250 3.67 -12.09 -15.02
CA PHE A 250 4.06 -10.99 -14.15
C PHE A 250 4.94 -9.94 -14.85
N GLY A 251 5.86 -10.36 -15.73
CA GLY A 251 6.66 -9.45 -16.54
C GLY A 251 5.82 -8.60 -17.50
N ARG A 252 4.81 -9.21 -18.16
CA ARG A 252 3.84 -8.46 -18.97
C ARG A 252 3.00 -7.52 -18.12
N HIS A 253 2.56 -7.98 -16.95
CA HIS A 253 1.81 -7.15 -16.01
C HIS A 253 2.61 -5.92 -15.54
N ILE A 254 3.90 -6.08 -15.22
CA ILE A 254 4.80 -4.96 -14.91
C ILE A 254 4.83 -3.98 -16.08
N LEU A 255 5.10 -4.45 -17.30
CA LEU A 255 5.20 -3.60 -18.48
C LEU A 255 3.89 -2.79 -18.69
N GLU A 256 2.75 -3.47 -18.72
CA GLU A 256 1.43 -2.85 -18.92
C GLU A 256 1.12 -1.78 -17.87
N ASN A 257 1.52 -2.01 -16.62
CA ASN A 257 1.22 -1.09 -15.52
C ASN A 257 2.27 0.02 -15.35
N ILE A 258 3.53 -0.16 -15.79
CA ILE A 258 4.56 0.90 -15.74
C ILE A 258 4.11 2.15 -16.50
N ASN A 259 3.48 1.99 -17.67
CA ASN A 259 2.91 3.13 -18.40
C ASN A 259 1.81 3.86 -17.62
N GLY A 260 1.06 3.12 -16.80
CA GLY A 260 0.04 3.67 -15.91
C GLY A 260 0.60 4.21 -14.60
N LEU A 261 1.90 4.01 -14.32
CA LEU A 261 2.59 4.67 -13.20
C LEU A 261 2.73 6.14 -13.57
N GLY A 262 1.97 7.01 -12.89
CA GLY A 262 2.00 8.45 -13.16
C GLY A 262 3.44 8.99 -13.18
N LYS A 263 3.75 9.84 -14.16
CA LYS A 263 5.06 10.47 -14.28
C LYS A 263 5.28 11.42 -13.11
N HIS A 264 6.30 11.16 -12.30
CA HIS A 264 6.67 12.07 -11.21
C HIS A 264 7.47 13.24 -11.77
N GLU A 265 7.02 14.44 -11.46
CA GLU A 265 7.60 15.69 -11.93
C GLU A 265 8.73 16.14 -10.99
N ILE A 266 9.92 16.37 -11.55
CA ILE A 266 11.04 17.00 -10.84
C ILE A 266 11.41 18.28 -11.58
N THR A 267 11.50 19.39 -10.84
CA THR A 267 11.96 20.69 -11.34
C THR A 267 12.54 21.51 -10.20
N ASN A 268 13.49 22.40 -10.50
CA ASN A 268 14.20 23.25 -9.53
C ASN A 268 14.79 22.46 -8.34
N ALA A 269 15.40 21.32 -8.63
CA ALA A 269 15.95 20.40 -7.63
C ALA A 269 17.45 20.19 -7.84
N SER A 270 18.17 19.97 -6.74
CA SER A 270 19.62 19.74 -6.76
C SER A 270 19.96 18.33 -6.34
N PHE A 271 20.84 17.71 -7.10
CA PHE A 271 21.37 16.39 -6.81
C PHE A 271 22.90 16.41 -6.86
N TYR A 272 23.51 15.38 -6.30
CA TYR A 272 24.93 15.27 -6.09
C TYR A 272 25.46 13.98 -6.70
N ARG A 273 26.67 14.01 -7.20
CA ARG A 273 27.37 12.82 -7.67
C ARG A 273 28.75 12.75 -7.08
N ALA A 274 29.06 11.62 -6.47
CA ALA A 274 30.39 11.32 -5.97
C ALA A 274 31.15 10.40 -6.93
N ARG A 275 32.48 10.56 -6.97
CA ARG A 275 33.40 9.60 -7.59
C ARG A 275 34.59 9.35 -6.69
N LYS A 276 35.01 8.09 -6.60
CA LYS A 276 36.25 7.72 -5.92
C LYS A 276 37.44 8.43 -6.57
N LEU A 277 38.19 9.15 -5.75
CA LEU A 277 39.44 9.81 -6.12
C LEU A 277 40.49 8.77 -6.52
N LYS A 278 41.15 8.98 -7.66
CA LYS A 278 42.37 8.24 -8.03
C LYS A 278 43.60 8.90 -7.40
N GLU A 279 43.59 10.23 -7.39
CA GLU A 279 44.56 11.11 -6.77
C GLU A 279 43.79 12.12 -5.91
N TYR A 280 44.47 12.83 -5.01
CA TYR A 280 43.85 13.83 -4.14
C TYR A 280 43.56 15.15 -4.88
N ILE A 281 42.91 15.03 -6.03
CA ILE A 281 42.56 16.11 -6.96
C ILE A 281 41.13 15.79 -7.43
N PRO A 282 40.19 16.73 -7.36
CA PRO A 282 38.85 16.51 -7.88
C PRO A 282 38.90 16.25 -9.39
N TYR A 283 37.98 15.44 -9.90
CA TYR A 283 37.82 15.31 -11.35
C TYR A 283 37.38 16.65 -11.94
N ASP A 284 37.58 16.85 -13.24
CA ASP A 284 36.94 17.94 -13.96
C ASP A 284 35.43 17.66 -14.17
N GLU A 285 34.70 18.66 -14.65
CA GLU A 285 33.26 18.53 -14.90
C GLU A 285 32.95 17.31 -15.79
N GLY A 286 33.68 17.16 -16.91
CA GLY A 286 33.53 16.03 -17.83
C GLY A 286 33.80 14.68 -17.15
N GLY A 287 34.81 14.62 -16.28
CA GLY A 287 35.10 13.47 -15.44
C GLY A 287 34.04 13.20 -14.37
N MET A 288 33.14 14.12 -14.06
CA MET A 288 32.03 13.88 -13.15
C MET A 288 30.76 13.41 -13.84
N TRP A 289 30.61 13.65 -15.15
CA TRP A 289 29.47 13.15 -15.94
C TRP A 289 29.49 11.62 -16.11
N HIS A 290 28.47 11.09 -16.78
CA HIS A 290 28.46 9.68 -17.14
C HIS A 290 29.59 9.37 -18.14
N PRO A 291 30.20 8.18 -18.07
CA PRO A 291 31.21 7.79 -19.05
C PRO A 291 30.61 7.61 -20.46
N THR A 292 31.34 7.95 -21.51
CA THR A 292 30.89 7.68 -22.88
C THR A 292 31.17 6.22 -23.25
N ALA A 293 30.15 5.47 -23.69
CA ALA A 293 30.27 4.04 -23.97
C ALA A 293 31.29 3.70 -25.08
N GLU A 294 31.56 4.64 -25.98
CA GLU A 294 32.58 4.52 -27.03
C GLU A 294 34.02 4.57 -26.50
N LYS A 295 34.23 5.17 -25.32
CA LYS A 295 35.57 5.46 -24.79
C LYS A 295 36.00 4.49 -23.70
N VAL A 296 35.05 3.99 -22.91
CA VAL A 296 35.33 3.12 -21.76
C VAL A 296 34.25 2.06 -21.61
N ALA A 297 34.64 0.91 -21.05
CA ALA A 297 33.69 -0.13 -20.70
C ALA A 297 32.68 0.39 -19.66
N ILE A 298 31.40 0.33 -20.00
CA ILE A 298 30.31 0.69 -19.10
C ILE A 298 29.82 -0.56 -18.41
N TYR A 299 30.22 -0.71 -17.14
CA TYR A 299 29.77 -1.82 -16.33
C TYR A 299 28.30 -1.70 -15.97
N GLU A 300 27.75 -2.86 -15.64
CA GLU A 300 26.37 -3.00 -15.24
C GLU A 300 26.12 -2.30 -13.87
N GLY A 301 24.99 -1.60 -13.78
CA GLY A 301 24.49 -1.01 -12.54
C GLY A 301 23.12 -1.58 -12.18
N ARG A 302 22.52 -1.05 -11.10
CA ARG A 302 21.21 -1.53 -10.63
C ARG A 302 20.14 -1.31 -11.70
N TYR A 303 20.18 -0.18 -12.38
CA TYR A 303 19.18 0.19 -13.36
C TYR A 303 19.72 0.23 -14.79
N ASN A 304 20.95 -0.19 -15.06
CA ASN A 304 21.51 -0.23 -16.42
C ASN A 304 22.18 -1.56 -16.74
N HIS A 305 22.04 -1.98 -18.00
CA HIS A 305 22.79 -3.10 -18.56
C HIS A 305 24.22 -2.70 -18.90
N PHE A 306 25.07 -3.69 -19.17
CA PHE A 306 26.40 -3.45 -19.72
C PHE A 306 26.30 -2.65 -21.03
N GLY A 307 27.15 -1.65 -21.20
CA GLY A 307 27.14 -0.75 -22.36
C GLY A 307 26.11 0.39 -22.31
N GLN A 308 25.15 0.36 -21.38
CA GLN A 308 24.19 1.46 -21.19
C GLN A 308 24.73 2.45 -20.15
N SER A 309 25.06 3.67 -20.60
CA SER A 309 25.60 4.70 -19.72
C SER A 309 24.52 5.61 -19.17
N PHE A 310 24.18 5.45 -17.89
CA PHE A 310 23.25 6.31 -17.17
C PHE A 310 23.96 7.21 -16.15
N LEU A 311 23.31 8.32 -15.79
CA LEU A 311 23.81 9.23 -14.77
C LEU A 311 23.11 8.97 -13.44
N TYR A 312 23.85 8.38 -12.50
CA TYR A 312 23.43 8.19 -11.11
C TYR A 312 23.79 9.43 -10.29
N LEU A 313 22.80 9.93 -9.54
CA LEU A 313 22.85 11.09 -8.66
C LEU A 313 22.16 10.75 -7.32
N SER A 314 22.41 11.54 -6.28
CA SER A 314 21.76 11.41 -4.97
C SER A 314 21.25 12.77 -4.47
N SER A 315 20.20 12.79 -3.66
CA SER A 315 19.55 14.03 -3.20
C SER A 315 20.39 14.84 -2.20
N ASN A 316 21.44 14.26 -1.62
CA ASN A 316 22.38 14.96 -0.75
C ASN A 316 23.80 14.37 -0.85
N GLU A 317 24.80 15.17 -0.45
CA GLU A 317 26.22 14.82 -0.49
C GLU A 317 26.55 13.55 0.28
N MET A 318 25.98 13.36 1.48
CA MET A 318 26.26 12.21 2.33
C MET A 318 25.76 10.88 1.72
N THR A 319 24.61 10.93 1.05
CA THR A 319 24.06 9.79 0.31
C THR A 319 24.92 9.51 -0.91
N ALA A 320 25.28 10.54 -1.69
CA ALA A 320 26.19 10.38 -2.82
C ALA A 320 27.54 9.77 -2.38
N PHE A 321 28.10 10.23 -1.26
CA PHE A 321 29.32 9.68 -0.69
C PHE A 321 29.16 8.20 -0.35
N SER A 322 28.12 7.84 0.42
CA SER A 322 27.89 6.48 0.92
C SER A 322 27.62 5.46 -0.21
N GLU A 323 27.07 5.91 -1.34
CA GLU A 323 26.82 5.05 -2.51
C GLU A 323 28.10 4.52 -3.16
N VAL A 324 29.16 5.33 -3.21
CA VAL A 324 30.37 5.04 -4.01
C VAL A 324 31.61 4.80 -3.16
N ILE A 325 31.63 5.31 -1.92
CA ILE A 325 32.83 5.35 -1.09
C ILE A 325 32.70 4.33 0.06
N PRO A 326 33.63 3.37 0.15
CA PRO A 326 33.68 2.45 1.29
C PRO A 326 33.93 3.19 2.61
N LEU A 327 33.41 2.64 3.72
CA LEU A 327 33.47 3.26 5.06
C LEU A 327 34.88 3.69 5.54
N TRP A 328 35.95 3.08 5.02
CA TRP A 328 37.33 3.41 5.39
C TRP A 328 37.96 4.54 4.57
N HIS A 329 37.32 4.97 3.48
CA HIS A 329 37.73 6.17 2.76
C HIS A 329 37.00 7.38 3.34
N ARG A 330 37.68 8.52 3.44
CA ARG A 330 37.13 9.75 4.04
C ARG A 330 36.86 10.87 3.03
N SER A 331 37.21 10.68 1.76
CA SER A 331 37.05 11.72 0.75
C SER A 331 36.68 11.19 -0.63
N CYS A 332 36.03 12.06 -1.41
CA CYS A 332 35.68 11.81 -2.80
C CYS A 332 35.70 13.10 -3.62
N SER A 333 35.68 12.97 -4.94
CA SER A 333 35.30 14.08 -5.82
C SER A 333 33.79 14.17 -5.82
N MET A 334 33.25 15.37 -5.64
CA MET A 334 31.83 15.66 -5.58
C MET A 334 31.47 16.72 -6.61
N ILE A 335 30.27 16.66 -7.16
CA ILE A 335 29.68 17.72 -7.98
C ILE A 335 28.20 17.84 -7.65
N ARG A 336 27.68 19.07 -7.72
CA ARG A 336 26.26 19.38 -7.70
C ARG A 336 25.72 19.58 -9.12
N ILE A 337 24.61 18.92 -9.41
CA ILE A 337 23.87 18.98 -10.67
C ILE A 337 22.43 19.43 -10.35
N ASP A 338 22.01 20.51 -11.00
CA ASP A 338 20.69 21.10 -10.82
C ASP A 338 19.78 20.74 -12.00
N VAL A 339 18.56 20.34 -11.68
CA VAL A 339 17.44 20.12 -12.60
C VAL A 339 16.66 21.43 -12.72
N ASN A 340 16.90 22.19 -13.78
CA ASN A 340 16.34 23.53 -13.98
C ASN A 340 15.02 23.52 -14.75
N GLN A 341 14.78 22.47 -15.54
CA GLN A 341 13.54 22.29 -16.28
C GLN A 341 12.87 20.99 -15.83
N LEU A 342 11.58 20.89 -16.13
CA LEU A 342 10.77 19.75 -15.75
C LEU A 342 11.28 18.46 -16.41
N ILE A 343 11.55 17.44 -15.60
CA ILE A 343 11.76 16.06 -16.04
C ILE A 343 10.68 15.15 -15.47
N TYR A 344 10.43 14.04 -16.15
CA TYR A 344 9.45 13.04 -15.79
C TYR A 344 10.13 11.73 -15.42
N VAL A 345 10.06 11.34 -14.15
CA VAL A 345 10.72 10.14 -13.66
C VAL A 345 9.74 9.11 -13.11
N LEU A 346 10.14 7.85 -13.16
CA LEU A 346 9.43 6.78 -12.48
C LEU A 346 9.80 6.83 -10.99
N ASP A 347 8.82 7.10 -10.12
CA ASP A 347 9.01 7.15 -8.68
C ASP A 347 8.86 5.74 -8.08
N LEU A 348 9.97 5.22 -7.55
CA LEU A 348 10.11 3.95 -6.83
C LEU A 348 10.64 4.19 -5.41
N ARG A 349 10.44 5.38 -4.84
CA ARG A 349 10.79 5.64 -3.45
C ARG A 349 9.92 4.82 -2.52
N LYS A 350 10.49 4.37 -1.41
CA LYS A 350 9.72 3.74 -0.35
C LYS A 350 8.75 4.77 0.22
N VAL A 351 7.46 4.47 0.07
CA VAL A 351 6.40 5.21 0.75
C VAL A 351 6.06 4.48 2.04
N ASN A 352 5.84 5.24 3.11
CA ASN A 352 5.39 4.68 4.38
C ASN A 352 3.93 4.23 4.28
N PHE A 353 3.14 4.94 3.48
CA PHE A 353 1.76 4.58 3.16
C PHE A 353 1.40 5.07 1.75
N TYR A 354 0.49 4.35 1.10
CA TYR A 354 -0.06 4.79 -0.19
C TYR A 354 -1.25 5.71 0.02
N THR A 355 -1.22 6.88 -0.61
CA THR A 355 -2.43 7.67 -0.85
C THR A 355 -3.19 7.06 -2.01
N GLU A 356 -4.51 6.97 -1.91
CA GLU A 356 -5.30 6.23 -2.90
C GLU A 356 -5.57 7.02 -4.18
N ASP A 357 -4.83 8.08 -4.49
CA ASP A 357 -4.97 8.83 -5.75
C ASP A 357 -4.61 8.01 -6.99
N LYS A 358 -3.85 6.93 -6.79
CA LYS A 358 -3.40 6.02 -7.84
C LYS A 358 -4.28 4.77 -7.89
N GLY A 359 -4.45 4.18 -9.07
CA GLY A 359 -5.27 2.98 -9.24
C GLY A 359 -4.74 1.80 -8.39
N MET A 360 -5.64 0.92 -7.91
CA MET A 360 -5.26 -0.17 -7.00
C MET A 360 -4.13 -1.07 -7.54
N ASN A 361 -4.10 -1.32 -8.86
CA ASN A 361 -3.05 -2.09 -9.51
C ASN A 361 -1.68 -1.40 -9.39
N PHE A 362 -1.63 -0.05 -9.51
CA PHE A 362 -0.42 0.74 -9.26
C PHE A 362 0.08 0.48 -7.84
N ILE A 363 -0.82 0.63 -6.87
CA ILE A 363 -0.47 0.59 -5.45
C ILE A 363 0.06 -0.80 -5.09
N MET A 364 -0.62 -1.85 -5.54
CA MET A 364 -0.20 -3.23 -5.34
C MET A 364 1.13 -3.53 -6.01
N LEU A 365 1.33 -3.08 -7.25
CA LEU A 365 2.60 -3.30 -7.96
C LEU A 365 3.75 -2.55 -7.29
N HIS A 366 3.58 -1.27 -6.99
CA HIS A 366 4.58 -0.45 -6.32
C HIS A 366 4.91 -1.04 -4.93
N TYR A 367 3.90 -1.49 -4.18
CA TYR A 367 4.09 -2.19 -2.91
C TYR A 367 4.98 -3.42 -3.04
N MET A 368 4.70 -4.27 -4.03
CA MET A 368 5.50 -5.46 -4.30
C MET A 368 6.92 -5.15 -4.76
N LEU A 369 7.09 -4.14 -5.62
CA LEU A 369 8.40 -3.77 -6.15
C LEU A 369 9.27 -3.12 -5.07
N VAL A 370 8.70 -2.19 -4.30
CA VAL A 370 9.43 -1.27 -3.44
C VAL A 370 9.38 -1.68 -1.97
N TYR A 371 8.18 -1.85 -1.40
CA TYR A 371 8.03 -2.09 0.04
C TYR A 371 8.48 -3.49 0.45
N GLU A 372 8.12 -4.51 -0.32
CA GLU A 372 8.66 -5.87 -0.15
C GLU A 372 10.16 -5.97 -0.50
N GLY A 373 10.75 -4.85 -0.95
CA GLY A 373 12.18 -4.67 -1.05
C GLY A 373 12.81 -5.30 -2.28
N ILE A 374 12.04 -5.69 -3.30
CA ILE A 374 12.57 -6.39 -4.49
C ILE A 374 13.57 -5.52 -5.25
N VAL A 375 13.23 -4.25 -5.47
CA VAL A 375 14.12 -3.32 -6.19
C VAL A 375 15.26 -2.79 -5.32
N SER A 376 15.11 -2.86 -3.99
CA SER A 376 16.07 -2.38 -3.00
C SER A 376 16.87 -3.50 -2.31
N ARG A 377 16.81 -4.75 -2.80
CA ARG A 377 17.61 -5.85 -2.24
C ARG A 377 19.11 -5.47 -2.24
N GLU A 378 19.75 -5.64 -1.10
CA GLU A 378 21.20 -5.46 -0.96
C GLU A 378 21.95 -6.49 -1.81
N THR A 379 23.00 -6.03 -2.47
CA THR A 379 23.86 -6.89 -3.28
C THR A 379 24.66 -7.82 -2.37
N LYS A 380 24.40 -9.13 -2.44
CA LYS A 380 25.12 -10.11 -1.62
C LYS A 380 26.49 -10.49 -2.19
N ASN A 381 26.67 -10.35 -3.49
CA ASN A 381 27.89 -10.72 -4.20
C ASN A 381 28.22 -9.66 -5.27
N GLU A 382 29.43 -9.13 -5.26
CA GLU A 382 29.83 -8.06 -6.18
C GLU A 382 29.98 -8.53 -7.64
N TYR A 383 30.15 -9.84 -7.87
CA TYR A 383 30.34 -10.44 -9.19
C TYR A 383 29.05 -11.00 -9.79
N VAL A 384 28.12 -11.44 -8.95
CA VAL A 384 26.83 -11.98 -9.37
C VAL A 384 25.75 -11.16 -8.69
N LYS A 385 25.06 -10.31 -9.47
CA LYS A 385 24.09 -9.33 -8.97
C LYS A 385 22.67 -9.70 -9.40
N PRO A 386 22.12 -10.85 -8.97
CA PRO A 386 20.77 -11.24 -9.35
C PRO A 386 19.74 -10.22 -8.83
N GLU A 387 20.06 -9.46 -7.78
CA GLU A 387 19.24 -8.35 -7.26
C GLU A 387 19.01 -7.24 -8.30
N TYR A 388 19.82 -7.16 -9.36
CA TYR A 388 19.71 -6.13 -10.40
C TYR A 388 18.79 -6.56 -11.55
N LEU A 389 18.37 -7.82 -11.61
CA LEU A 389 17.55 -8.36 -12.71
C LEU A 389 16.21 -7.64 -12.84
N VAL A 390 15.45 -7.52 -11.75
CA VAL A 390 14.15 -6.85 -11.74
C VAL A 390 14.29 -5.33 -11.92
N PRO A 391 15.18 -4.63 -11.19
CA PRO A 391 15.46 -3.21 -11.43
C PRO A 391 15.84 -2.85 -12.87
N ARG A 392 16.68 -3.64 -13.55
CA ARG A 392 17.03 -3.41 -14.96
C ARG A 392 15.83 -3.58 -15.88
N PHE A 393 15.05 -4.64 -15.68
CA PHE A 393 13.82 -4.82 -16.44
C PHE A 393 12.86 -3.63 -16.27
N ILE A 394 12.71 -3.12 -15.04
CA ILE A 394 11.92 -1.91 -14.77
C ILE A 394 12.49 -0.68 -15.49
N ALA A 395 13.82 -0.53 -15.53
CA ALA A 395 14.47 0.56 -16.26
C ALA A 395 14.21 0.49 -17.76
N ASP A 396 14.27 -0.70 -18.37
CA ASP A 396 13.93 -0.86 -19.78
C ASP A 396 12.45 -0.52 -20.06
N CYS A 397 11.53 -0.95 -19.19
CA CYS A 397 10.12 -0.57 -19.28
C CYS A 397 9.91 0.94 -19.13
N ALA A 398 10.60 1.60 -18.18
CA ALA A 398 10.51 3.04 -17.99
C ALA A 398 11.04 3.80 -19.22
N ARG A 399 12.16 3.35 -19.81
CA ARG A 399 12.68 3.93 -21.05
C ARG A 399 11.71 3.76 -22.22
N LEU A 400 11.07 2.61 -22.33
CA LEU A 400 10.08 2.32 -23.37
C LEU A 400 8.85 3.26 -23.31
N TYR A 401 8.54 3.83 -22.13
CA TYR A 401 7.43 4.76 -21.93
C TYR A 401 7.88 6.23 -21.73
N ASP A 402 9.06 6.58 -22.24
CA ASP A 402 9.59 7.94 -22.26
C ASP A 402 9.65 8.59 -20.88
N PHE A 403 10.07 7.84 -19.86
CA PHE A 403 10.55 8.44 -18.62
C PHE A 403 11.99 8.93 -18.83
N ASP A 404 12.35 10.07 -18.23
CA ASP A 404 13.72 10.61 -18.25
C ASP A 404 14.65 9.86 -17.28
N GLY A 405 14.05 9.19 -16.29
CA GLY A 405 14.80 8.51 -15.24
C GLY A 405 13.96 7.74 -14.22
N ILE A 406 14.63 7.29 -13.17
CA ILE A 406 14.03 6.64 -11.99
C ILE A 406 14.50 7.35 -10.72
N LEU A 407 13.56 7.68 -9.85
CA LEU A 407 13.81 8.15 -8.48
C LEU A 407 13.54 7.02 -7.49
N PHE A 408 14.46 6.72 -6.57
CA PHE A 408 14.31 5.62 -5.62
C PHE A 408 15.02 5.90 -4.29
N SER A 409 14.60 5.24 -3.22
CA SER A 409 15.25 5.38 -1.91
C SER A 409 16.63 4.72 -1.89
N SER A 410 17.63 5.39 -1.29
CA SER A 410 18.94 4.77 -1.09
C SER A 410 18.84 3.58 -0.14
N VAL A 411 19.66 2.56 -0.38
CA VAL A 411 19.84 1.42 0.54
C VAL A 411 20.97 1.66 1.54
N LYS A 412 21.74 2.74 1.38
CA LYS A 412 22.93 3.06 2.17
C LYS A 412 22.81 4.34 3.00
N GLY A 413 21.67 5.02 2.95
CA GLY A 413 21.40 6.25 3.70
C GLY A 413 19.93 6.65 3.61
N GLU A 414 19.58 7.74 4.29
CA GLU A 414 18.19 8.26 4.34
C GLU A 414 17.80 9.08 3.10
N GLY A 415 18.74 9.34 2.19
CA GLY A 415 18.50 10.10 0.97
C GLY A 415 17.85 9.29 -0.16
N GLU A 416 17.63 9.99 -1.26
CA GLU A 416 17.06 9.45 -2.49
C GLU A 416 18.13 9.44 -3.57
N ASN A 417 17.99 8.54 -4.52
CA ASN A 417 18.85 8.44 -5.70
C ASN A 417 18.02 8.68 -6.97
N LEU A 418 18.62 9.39 -7.91
CA LEU A 418 18.06 9.66 -9.23
C LEU A 418 18.98 9.05 -10.29
N VAL A 419 18.41 8.28 -11.20
CA VAL A 419 19.09 7.74 -12.38
C VAL A 419 18.48 8.37 -13.61
N LEU A 420 19.29 9.04 -14.43
CA LEU A 420 18.86 9.62 -15.72
C LEU A 420 19.33 8.75 -16.88
N PHE A 421 18.42 8.47 -17.82
CA PHE A 421 18.65 7.55 -18.92
C PHE A 421 19.35 8.20 -20.12
N GLU A 422 19.00 9.44 -20.46
CA GLU A 422 19.57 10.21 -21.57
C GLU A 422 20.19 11.55 -21.09
N PRO A 423 21.15 11.50 -20.16
CA PRO A 423 21.76 12.69 -19.56
C PRO A 423 22.40 13.68 -20.55
N ASP A 424 23.00 13.22 -21.65
CA ASP A 424 23.57 14.09 -22.68
C ASP A 424 22.50 14.95 -23.38
N LYS A 425 21.32 14.37 -23.65
CA LYS A 425 20.16 15.09 -24.20
C LYS A 425 19.71 16.17 -23.22
N LEU A 426 19.49 15.80 -21.95
CA LEU A 426 19.05 16.72 -20.90
C LEU A 426 20.06 17.86 -20.65
N LYS A 427 21.36 17.57 -20.77
CA LYS A 427 22.42 18.59 -20.69
C LYS A 427 22.38 19.54 -21.87
N LEU A 428 22.23 19.03 -23.09
CA LEU A 428 22.14 19.84 -24.32
C LEU A 428 20.92 20.77 -24.31
N GLU A 429 19.80 20.30 -23.77
CA GLU A 429 18.54 21.05 -23.61
C GLU A 429 18.59 22.04 -22.43
N GLN A 430 19.70 22.09 -21.67
CA GLN A 430 19.85 22.86 -20.44
C GLN A 430 18.80 22.52 -19.36
N THR A 431 18.21 21.33 -19.46
CA THR A 431 17.30 20.79 -18.46
C THR A 431 18.04 20.45 -17.17
N ILE A 432 19.27 19.95 -17.31
CA ILE A 432 20.19 19.73 -16.19
C ILE A 432 21.50 20.48 -16.43
N VAL A 433 22.03 21.12 -15.39
CA VAL A 433 23.28 21.88 -15.44
C VAL A 433 24.16 21.59 -14.23
N THR A 434 25.46 21.73 -14.40
CA THR A 434 26.39 21.71 -13.26
C THR A 434 26.37 23.07 -12.58
N PHE A 435 26.10 23.10 -11.28
CA PHE A 435 26.01 24.35 -10.52
C PHE A 435 27.40 24.93 -10.20
N GLU A 436 28.35 24.05 -9.86
CA GLU A 436 29.69 24.42 -9.42
C GLU A 436 30.77 23.49 -9.99
N GLN A 437 32.02 23.94 -9.91
CA GLN A 437 33.16 23.11 -10.25
C GLN A 437 33.28 21.95 -9.25
N PRO A 438 33.70 20.75 -9.70
CA PRO A 438 33.85 19.63 -8.78
C PRO A 438 34.85 19.95 -7.66
N TYR A 439 34.55 19.47 -6.47
CA TYR A 439 35.33 19.73 -5.25
C TYR A 439 35.63 18.44 -4.51
N ILE A 440 36.58 18.49 -3.57
CA ILE A 440 36.84 17.36 -2.67
C ILE A 440 35.90 17.48 -1.47
N PHE A 441 35.03 16.49 -1.31
CA PHE A 441 34.18 16.34 -0.14
C PHE A 441 34.87 15.45 0.91
N TYR A 442 34.73 15.79 2.19
CA TYR A 442 35.22 15.00 3.33
C TYR A 442 34.08 14.63 4.26
N GLN A 443 33.99 13.35 4.62
CA GLN A 443 33.14 12.91 5.72
C GLN A 443 33.89 13.13 7.04
N ASN A 444 33.35 14.01 7.90
CA ASN A 444 33.89 14.30 9.22
C ASN A 444 33.65 13.18 10.23
#